data_AF-A0A2R4BIW9-F1
#
_entry.id   AF-A0A2R4BIW9-F1
#
_cell.length_a   1.000
_cell.length_b   1.000
_cell.length_c   1.000
_cell.angle_alpha   90.00
_cell.angle_beta   90.00
_cell.angle_gamma   90.00
#
_symmetry.space_group_name_H-M   'P 1'
#
loop_
_entity.id
_entity.type
_entity.pdbx_description
1 polymer ?
#
loop_
_entity_poly.entity_id
_entity_poly.type
_entity_poly.pdbx_seq_one_letter_code
_entity_poly.pdbx_strand_id
1 'polypeptide(L)'
;MMSTQSERAARWREHVERWRRSGQTQAAYSAEHGVSKKSLGYWVRQSRHESACKPDSPLTLVAARPVGVAPPRQAGEVLSLRSPSGWCLQFGALPPASWLAEVLAHGAA
;
A
#
# COMPACT_ATOMS: atom_id res chain seq x y z
N MET A 1 -24.58 16.46 3.08
CA MET A 1 -24.34 15.72 1.82
C MET A 1 -22.85 15.83 1.50
N MET A 2 -22.05 14.84 1.88
CA MET A 2 -20.59 14.88 1.74
C MET A 2 -20.24 14.53 0.30
N SER A 3 -19.88 15.51 -0.53
CA SER A 3 -19.36 15.20 -1.87
C SER A 3 -18.13 14.33 -1.73
N THR A 4 -18.21 13.12 -2.26
CA THR A 4 -17.21 12.09 -2.05
C THR A 4 -15.93 12.49 -2.77
N GLN A 5 -14.78 12.14 -2.20
CA GLN A 5 -13.46 12.44 -2.78
C GLN A 5 -13.36 12.04 -4.27
N SER A 6 -14.12 11.02 -4.67
CA SER A 6 -14.25 10.53 -6.05
C SER A 6 -14.90 11.53 -7.01
N GLU A 7 -15.97 12.23 -6.61
CA GLU A 7 -16.65 13.23 -7.46
C GLU A 7 -15.76 14.43 -7.75
N ARG A 8 -15.02 14.89 -6.72
CA ARG A 8 -13.99 15.93 -6.89
C ARG A 8 -12.91 15.48 -7.86
N ALA A 9 -12.43 14.25 -7.73
CA ALA A 9 -11.43 13.70 -8.64
C ALA A 9 -11.93 13.62 -10.09
N ALA A 10 -13.17 13.19 -10.30
CA ALA A 10 -13.79 13.15 -11.63
C ALA A 10 -13.89 14.54 -12.26
N ARG A 11 -14.36 15.54 -11.50
CA ARG A 11 -14.44 16.94 -11.98
C ARG A 11 -13.08 17.50 -12.37
N TRP A 12 -12.04 17.19 -11.59
CA TRP A 12 -10.69 17.64 -11.91
C TRP A 12 -10.07 16.91 -13.10
N ARG A 13 -10.36 15.60 -13.28
CA ARG A 13 -9.97 14.87 -14.50
C ARG A 13 -10.56 15.52 -15.75
N GLU A 14 -11.82 15.94 -15.70
CA GLU A 14 -12.46 16.65 -16.81
C GLU A 14 -11.78 17.98 -17.14
N HIS A 15 -11.45 18.80 -16.13
CA HIS A 15 -10.70 20.04 -16.34
C HIS A 15 -9.31 19.80 -16.95
N VAL A 16 -8.59 18.79 -16.48
CA VAL A 16 -7.28 18.42 -17.03
C VAL A 16 -7.41 18.01 -18.50
N GLU A 17 -8.44 17.25 -18.85
CA GLU A 17 -8.67 16.80 -20.24
C GLU A 17 -9.09 17.95 -21.16
N ARG A 18 -9.98 18.83 -20.69
CA ARG A 18 -10.38 20.05 -21.43
C ARG A 18 -9.18 20.98 -21.66
N TRP A 19 -8.33 21.15 -20.64
CA TRP A 19 -7.09 21.94 -20.76
C TRP A 19 -6.10 21.33 -21.76
N ARG A 20 -5.90 20.01 -21.73
CA ARG A 20 -5.00 19.33 -22.68
C ARG A 20 -5.48 19.49 -24.13
N ARG A 21 -6.78 19.36 -24.37
CA ARG A 21 -7.39 19.54 -25.70
C ARG A 21 -7.37 20.98 -26.19
N SER A 22 -7.43 21.97 -25.28
CA SER A 22 -7.42 23.38 -25.69
C SER A 22 -6.05 23.87 -26.17
N GLY A 23 -4.96 23.16 -25.85
CA GLY A 23 -3.60 23.58 -26.21
C GLY A 23 -3.13 24.87 -25.51
N GLN A 24 -3.92 25.40 -24.59
CA GLN A 24 -3.62 26.64 -23.88
C GLN A 24 -2.55 26.44 -22.80
N THR A 25 -1.90 27.52 -22.40
CA THR A 25 -1.09 27.50 -21.16
C THR A 25 -2.00 27.35 -19.94
N GLN A 26 -1.48 26.79 -18.84
CA GLN A 26 -2.26 26.63 -17.60
C GLN A 26 -2.79 27.98 -17.08
N ALA A 27 -2.04 29.07 -17.28
CA ALA A 27 -2.45 30.39 -16.83
C ALA A 27 -3.66 30.92 -17.61
N ALA A 28 -3.66 30.77 -18.94
CA ALA A 28 -4.76 31.18 -19.81
C ALA A 28 -6.03 30.39 -19.50
N TYR A 29 -5.93 29.06 -19.42
CA TYR A 29 -7.07 28.20 -19.10
C TYR A 29 -7.64 28.48 -17.70
N SER A 30 -6.77 28.72 -16.72
CA SER A 30 -7.17 29.09 -15.36
C SER A 30 -7.95 30.41 -15.31
N ALA A 31 -7.51 31.41 -16.07
CA ALA A 31 -8.17 32.71 -16.14
C ALA A 31 -9.55 32.62 -16.83
N GLU A 32 -9.64 31.85 -17.93
CA GLU A 32 -10.87 31.68 -18.71
C GLU A 32 -11.94 30.87 -17.95
N HIS A 33 -11.53 29.78 -17.27
CA HIS A 33 -12.48 28.85 -16.63
C HIS A 33 -12.62 29.04 -15.11
N GLY A 34 -12.00 30.08 -14.54
CA GLY A 34 -12.11 30.39 -13.10
C GLY A 34 -11.53 29.31 -12.18
N VAL A 35 -10.56 28.52 -12.66
CA VAL A 35 -9.92 27.46 -11.87
C VAL A 35 -8.53 27.89 -11.40
N SER A 36 -8.17 27.57 -10.16
CA SER A 36 -6.83 27.88 -9.64
C SER A 36 -5.73 27.16 -10.43
N LYS A 37 -4.74 27.94 -10.91
CA LYS A 37 -3.55 27.41 -11.61
C LYS A 37 -2.81 26.37 -10.76
N LYS A 38 -2.71 26.61 -9.45
CA LYS A 38 -2.05 25.69 -8.51
C LYS A 38 -2.79 24.35 -8.42
N SER A 39 -4.12 24.39 -8.35
CA SER A 39 -4.96 23.19 -8.30
C SER A 39 -4.90 22.43 -9.62
N LEU A 40 -4.98 23.12 -10.76
CA LEU A 40 -4.84 22.50 -12.08
C LEU A 40 -3.48 21.81 -12.22
N GLY A 41 -2.39 22.49 -11.85
CA GLY A 41 -1.04 21.91 -11.87
C GLY A 41 -0.88 20.68 -10.98
N TYR A 42 -1.47 20.69 -9.77
CA TYR A 42 -1.51 19.53 -8.89
C TYR A 42 -2.18 18.32 -9.56
N TRP A 43 -3.37 18.50 -10.15
CA TRP A 43 -4.10 17.41 -10.81
C TRP A 43 -3.45 16.95 -12.12
N VAL A 44 -2.76 17.84 -12.84
CA VAL A 44 -1.91 17.45 -13.99
C VAL A 44 -0.77 16.54 -13.53
N ARG A 45 -0.11 16.83 -12.40
CA ARG A 45 0.93 15.96 -11.86
C ARG A 45 0.37 14.63 -11.37
N GLN A 46 -0.76 14.66 -10.68
CA GLN A 46 -1.43 13.45 -10.17
C GLN A 46 -1.86 12.51 -11.32
N SER A 47 -2.49 13.05 -12.37
CA SER A 47 -2.89 12.25 -13.54
C SER A 47 -1.72 11.59 -14.27
N ARG A 48 -0.53 12.20 -14.26
CA ARG A 48 0.71 11.57 -14.78
C ARG A 48 1.16 10.40 -13.92
N HIS A 49 1.05 10.53 -12.60
CA HIS A 49 1.40 9.45 -11.67
C HIS A 49 0.42 8.28 -11.77
N GLU A 50 -0.88 8.55 -11.89
CA GLU A 50 -1.88 7.50 -12.16
C GLU A 50 -1.67 6.82 -13.52
N SER A 51 -1.27 7.58 -14.55
CA SER A 51 -0.93 7.02 -15.88
C SER A 51 0.37 6.19 -15.87
N ALA A 52 1.29 6.47 -14.95
CA ALA A 52 2.51 5.68 -14.75
C ALA A 52 2.21 4.41 -13.93
N CYS A 53 1.29 4.50 -12.97
CA CYS A 53 0.71 3.37 -12.24
C CYS A 53 -0.42 2.71 -13.03
N LYS A 54 -0.22 2.42 -14.32
CA LYS A 54 -1.14 1.52 -15.03
C LYS A 54 -1.07 0.14 -14.36
N PRO A 55 -2.20 -0.47 -14.01
CA PRO A 55 -2.23 -1.82 -13.40
C PRO A 55 -1.64 -2.90 -14.32
N ASP A 56 -1.50 -2.61 -15.62
CA ASP A 56 -0.90 -3.50 -16.63
C ASP A 56 0.62 -3.36 -16.79
N SER A 57 1.28 -2.45 -16.06
CA SER A 57 2.74 -2.45 -16.05
C SER A 57 3.20 -3.57 -15.12
N PRO A 58 3.90 -4.61 -15.61
CA PRO A 58 4.32 -5.72 -14.77
C PRO A 58 5.20 -5.20 -13.65
N LEU A 59 4.74 -5.36 -12.41
CA LEU A 59 5.54 -5.08 -11.23
C LEU A 59 6.73 -6.04 -11.24
N THR A 60 7.93 -5.48 -11.31
CA THR A 60 9.16 -6.28 -11.22
C THR A 60 9.53 -6.42 -9.75
N LEU A 61 9.48 -7.65 -9.23
CA LEU A 61 10.01 -7.95 -7.91
C LEU A 61 11.52 -7.76 -7.92
N VAL A 62 12.01 -6.85 -7.08
CA VAL A 62 13.45 -6.65 -6.87
C VAL A 62 13.81 -7.32 -5.55
N ALA A 63 14.79 -8.24 -5.60
CA ALA A 63 15.31 -8.88 -4.41
C ALA A 63 15.93 -7.81 -3.49
N ALA A 64 15.27 -7.54 -2.37
CA ALA A 64 15.83 -6.67 -1.34
C ALA A 64 16.96 -7.42 -0.63
N ARG A 65 18.18 -6.86 -0.68
CA ARG A 65 19.28 -7.32 0.18
C ARG A 65 19.16 -6.59 1.52
N PRO A 66 18.85 -7.28 2.62
CA PRO A 66 18.84 -6.63 3.92
C PRO A 66 20.27 -6.20 4.28
N VAL A 67 20.47 -4.92 4.58
CA VAL A 67 21.74 -4.40 5.10
C VAL A 67 21.55 -4.15 6.59
N GLY A 68 22.37 -4.79 7.42
CA GLY A 68 22.30 -4.64 8.88
C GLY A 68 21.34 -5.59 9.59
N VAL A 69 20.83 -6.63 8.91
CA VAL A 69 20.17 -7.72 9.63
C VAL A 69 21.25 -8.50 10.37
N ALA A 70 21.28 -8.33 11.69
CA ALA A 70 22.04 -9.24 12.55
C ALA A 70 21.65 -10.67 12.17
N PRO A 71 22.61 -11.61 12.06
CA PRO A 71 22.28 -13.00 11.77
C PRO A 71 21.15 -13.43 12.71
N PRO A 72 20.14 -14.18 12.23
CA PRO A 72 19.10 -14.69 13.11
C PRO A 72 19.84 -15.35 14.27
N ARG A 73 19.69 -14.76 15.45
CA ARG A 73 20.35 -15.24 16.66
C ARG A 73 19.92 -16.68 16.74
N GLN A 74 20.86 -17.61 16.52
CA GLN A 74 20.56 -19.03 16.53
C GLN A 74 19.97 -19.30 17.91
N ALA A 75 18.65 -19.41 17.97
CA ALA A 75 17.94 -19.72 19.18
C ALA A 75 18.46 -21.11 19.54
N GLY A 76 19.24 -21.20 20.61
CA GLY A 76 19.80 -22.48 21.06
C GLY A 76 18.64 -23.44 21.23
N GLU A 77 18.63 -24.49 20.40
CA GLU A 77 17.91 -25.78 20.42
C GLU A 77 16.48 -25.87 21.00
N VAL A 78 15.84 -24.75 21.32
CA VAL A 78 14.58 -24.71 22.06
C VAL A 78 13.57 -23.92 21.25
N LEU A 79 12.69 -24.66 20.59
CA LEU A 79 11.52 -24.12 19.92
C LEU A 79 10.52 -23.66 20.98
N SER A 80 9.97 -22.46 20.85
CA SER A 80 8.97 -21.93 21.79
C SER A 80 7.64 -21.65 21.09
N LEU A 81 6.56 -22.23 21.60
CA LEU A 81 5.18 -21.94 21.18
C LEU A 81 4.51 -21.03 22.21
N ARG A 82 4.00 -19.87 21.79
CA ARG A 82 3.26 -18.95 22.65
C ARG A 82 1.81 -18.85 22.20
N SER A 83 0.89 -18.89 23.16
CA SER A 83 -0.53 -18.71 22.88
C SER A 83 -0.99 -17.27 23.07
N PRO A 84 -2.15 -16.89 22.48
CA PRO A 84 -2.78 -15.61 22.75
C PRO A 84 -3.21 -15.43 24.22
N SER A 85 -3.51 -16.52 24.92
CA SER A 85 -3.91 -16.52 26.34
C SER A 85 -2.72 -16.44 27.31
N GLY A 86 -1.48 -16.38 26.80
CA GLY A 86 -0.29 -16.05 27.59
C GLY A 86 0.55 -17.24 28.08
N TRP A 87 0.17 -18.48 27.74
CA TRP A 87 1.02 -19.64 28.03
C TRP A 87 2.14 -19.80 26.99
N CYS A 88 3.26 -20.40 27.41
CA CYS A 88 4.44 -20.64 26.58
C CYS A 88 4.94 -22.08 26.79
N LEU A 89 5.13 -22.83 25.72
CA LEU A 89 5.70 -24.18 25.71
C LEU A 89 7.08 -24.15 25.05
N GLN A 90 8.03 -24.91 25.58
CA GLN A 90 9.39 -25.04 25.07
C GLN A 90 9.68 -26.49 24.67
N PHE A 91 10.30 -26.68 23.52
CA PHE A 91 10.59 -28.00 22.96
C PHE A 91 12.06 -28.09 22.54
N GLY A 92 12.74 -29.16 22.96
CA GLY A 92 14.09 -29.49 22.48
C GLY A 92 14.15 -30.06 21.05
N ALA A 93 12.99 -30.41 20.47
CA ALA A 93 12.85 -30.89 19.09
C ALA A 93 11.48 -30.48 18.55
N LEU A 94 11.33 -30.45 17.22
CA LEU A 94 10.07 -30.06 16.57
C LEU A 94 8.98 -31.10 16.83
N PRO A 95 7.88 -30.76 17.55
CA PRO A 95 6.80 -31.70 17.76
C PRO A 95 5.99 -31.92 16.47
N PRO A 96 5.24 -33.03 16.36
CA PRO A 96 4.37 -33.28 15.21
C PRO A 96 3.34 -32.18 14.99
N ALA A 97 3.11 -31.81 13.73
CA ALA A 97 2.19 -30.73 13.37
C ALA A 97 0.73 -31.00 13.78
N SER A 98 0.29 -32.27 13.78
CA SER A 98 -1.05 -32.67 14.21
C SER A 98 -1.29 -32.35 15.70
N TRP A 99 -0.32 -32.66 16.55
CA TRP A 99 -0.39 -32.37 17.98
C TRP A 99 -0.40 -30.86 18.26
N LEU A 100 0.40 -30.08 17.53
CA LEU A 100 0.37 -28.61 17.63
C LEU A 100 -1.01 -28.05 17.28
N ALA A 101 -1.67 -28.59 16.25
CA ALA A 101 -3.00 -28.16 15.86
C ALA A 101 -4.03 -28.45 16.96
N GLU A 102 -3.97 -29.63 17.60
CA GLU A 102 -4.84 -29.98 18.73
C GLU A 102 -4.64 -29.04 19.92
N VAL A 103 -3.39 -28.77 20.32
CA VAL A 103 -3.07 -27.88 21.44
C VAL A 103 -3.56 -26.45 21.19
N LEU A 104 -3.38 -25.94 19.96
CA LEU A 104 -3.86 -24.60 19.60
C LEU A 104 -5.40 -24.53 19.55
N ALA A 105 -6.07 -25.62 19.17
CA ALA A 105 -7.53 -25.70 19.18
C ALA A 105 -8.12 -25.66 20.60
N HIS A 106 -7.42 -26.20 21.60
CA HIS A 106 -7.88 -26.20 23.00
C HIS A 106 -7.60 -24.89 23.76
N GLY A 107 -6.66 -24.06 23.27
CA GLY A 107 -6.29 -22.80 23.93
C GLY A 107 -7.05 -21.56 23.46
N ALA A 108 -8.02 -21.72 22.56
CA ALA A 108 -8.79 -20.64 21.92
C ALA A 108 -10.22 -20.47 22.46
N ALA A 109 -10.51 -21.02 23.64
CA ALA A 109 -11.77 -20.82 24.38
C ALA A 109 -11.63 -19.72 25.43
#